data_AF-A0AAP5IIA0-F1
#
_entry.id   AF-A0AAP5IIA0-F1
#
_cell.length_a   1.000
_cell.length_b   1.000
_cell.length_c   1.000
_cell.angle_alpha   90.00
_cell.angle_beta   90.00
_cell.angle_gamma   90.00
#
_symmetry.space_group_name_H-M   'P 1'
#
loop_
_entity.id
_entity.type
_entity.pdbx_description
1 polymer ?
#
loop_
_entity_poly.entity_id
_entity_poly.type
_entity_poly.pdbx_seq_one_letter_code
_entity_poly.pdbx_strand_id
1 'polypeptide(L)' 'MVLKAKKSRREHDLKEQAIHEAAKEETTRLNAEVPRLLHNKVKIRAVEEGKGSSITSIVIKALEAYLSTPVEND' A
#
# COMPACT_ATOMS: atom_id res chain seq x y z
N MET A 1 31.00 -40.04 1.84
CA MET A 1 31.26 -38.63 1.52
C MET A 1 29.89 -37.95 1.36
N VAL A 2 29.44 -37.17 2.34
CA VAL A 2 28.07 -36.61 2.35
C VAL A 2 28.09 -35.25 1.64
N LEU A 3 27.31 -35.13 0.56
CA LEU A 3 27.19 -33.89 -0.22
C LEU A 3 26.52 -32.81 0.65
N LYS A 4 27.28 -31.78 1.06
CA LYS A 4 26.71 -30.58 1.70
C LYS A 4 26.20 -29.62 0.61
N ALA A 5 24.95 -29.21 0.74
CA ALA A 5 24.36 -28.21 -0.14
C ALA A 5 25.15 -26.89 -0.08
N LYS A 6 25.39 -26.30 -1.25
CA LYS A 6 26.15 -25.06 -1.43
C LYS A 6 25.32 -23.89 -0.86
N LYS A 7 25.95 -23.03 -0.04
CA LYS A 7 25.34 -21.80 0.52
C LYS A 7 24.56 -21.03 -0.55
N SER A 8 23.38 -20.52 -0.18
CA SER A 8 22.50 -19.75 -1.07
C SER A 8 23.29 -18.65 -1.80
N ARG A 9 23.14 -18.61 -3.12
CA ARG A 9 23.73 -17.58 -3.98
C ARG A 9 22.99 -16.27 -3.76
N ARG A 10 23.72 -15.16 -3.80
CA ARG A 10 23.18 -13.77 -3.89
C ARG A 10 22.13 -13.56 -4.99
N GLU A 11 22.03 -14.47 -5.95
CA GLU A 11 21.00 -14.47 -7.00
C GLU A 11 19.57 -14.67 -6.46
N HIS A 12 19.38 -15.31 -5.30
CA HIS A 12 18.04 -15.55 -4.74
C HIS A 12 17.39 -14.26 -4.25
N ASP A 13 18.11 -13.45 -3.47
CA ASP A 13 17.60 -12.20 -2.90
C ASP A 13 17.26 -11.18 -4.02
N LEU A 14 18.10 -11.09 -5.06
CA LEU A 14 17.85 -10.24 -6.21
C LEU A 14 16.62 -10.70 -7.03
N LYS A 15 16.43 -12.02 -7.14
CA LYS A 15 15.28 -12.59 -7.84
C LYS A 15 13.98 -12.38 -7.05
N GLU A 16 14.01 -12.50 -5.73
CA GLU A 16 12.86 -12.20 -4.86
C GLU A 16 12.47 -10.72 -4.91
N GLN A 17 13.46 -9.82 -4.92
CA GLN A 17 13.21 -8.38 -5.09
C GLN A 17 12.57 -8.08 -6.45
N ALA A 18 13.07 -8.67 -7.53
CA ALA A 18 12.50 -8.50 -8.87
C ALA A 18 11.06 -9.04 -8.98
N ILE A 19 10.75 -10.17 -8.33
CA ILE A 19 9.38 -10.69 -8.26
C ILE A 19 8.47 -9.74 -7.48
N HIS A 20 8.95 -9.19 -6.36
CA HIS A 20 8.17 -8.25 -5.55
C HIS A 20 7.96 -6.89 -6.25
N GLU A 21 8.89 -6.45 -7.10
CA GLU A 21 8.71 -5.26 -7.93
C GLU A 21 7.70 -5.48 -9.07
N ALA A 22 7.74 -6.64 -9.72
CA ALA A 22 6.78 -7.01 -10.77
C ALA A 22 5.36 -7.27 -10.24
N ALA A 23 5.22 -7.61 -8.95
CA ALA A 23 3.94 -7.83 -8.29
C ALA A 23 3.26 -6.55 -7.77
N LYS A 24 3.86 -5.35 -7.98
CA LYS A 24 3.21 -4.09 -7.62
C LYS A 24 2.06 -3.84 -8.60
N GLU A 25 0.86 -3.67 -8.07
CA GLU A 25 -0.33 -3.31 -8.86
C GLU A 25 -0.10 -2.02 -9.65
N GLU A 26 -0.67 -1.95 -10.86
CA GLU A 26 -0.63 -0.73 -11.68
C GLU A 26 -1.35 0.40 -10.94
N THR A 27 -0.61 1.44 -10.56
CA THR A 27 -1.17 2.59 -9.84
C THR A 27 -1.44 3.74 -10.79
N THR A 28 -2.63 4.34 -10.68
CA THR A 28 -3.01 5.56 -11.39
C THR A 28 -3.15 6.73 -10.41
N ARG A 29 -2.85 7.97 -10.86
CA ARG A 29 -2.96 9.16 -10.00
C ARG A 29 -4.40 9.65 -9.95
N LEU A 30 -4.94 9.80 -8.73
CA LEU A 30 -6.22 10.45 -8.49
C LEU A 30 -6.00 11.90 -8.05
N ASN A 31 -6.36 12.85 -8.91
CA ASN A 31 -6.39 14.27 -8.56
C ASN A 31 -7.83 14.64 -8.17
N ALA A 32 -8.04 15.01 -6.92
CA ALA A 32 -9.35 15.43 -6.41
C ALA A 32 -9.22 16.74 -5.63
N GLU A 33 -10.21 17.61 -5.79
CA GLU A 33 -10.33 18.80 -4.94
C GLU A 33 -11.01 18.41 -3.63
N VAL A 34 -10.30 18.62 -2.53
CA VAL A 34 -10.77 18.21 -1.20
C VAL A 34 -10.85 19.43 -0.29
N PRO A 35 -11.93 19.61 0.48
CA PRO A 35 -12.02 20.70 1.44
C PRO A 35 -10.83 20.70 2.41
N ARG A 36 -10.24 21.88 2.63
CA ARG A 36 -9.03 22.06 3.46
C ARG A 36 -9.18 21.46 4.87
N LEU A 37 -10.37 21.58 5.45
CA LEU A 37 -10.68 21.02 6.77
C LEU A 37 -10.59 19.50 6.79
N LEU A 38 -11.06 18.83 5.74
CA LEU A 38 -11.03 17.38 5.63
C LEU A 38 -9.60 16.89 5.42
N HIS A 39 -8.84 17.56 4.55
CA HIS A 39 -7.41 17.26 4.36
C HIS A 39 -6.61 17.38 5.68
N ASN A 40 -6.88 18.41 6.48
CA ASN A 40 -6.23 18.58 7.79
C ASN A 40 -6.56 17.44 8.75
N LYS A 41 -7.82 16.97 8.78
CA LYS A 41 -8.22 15.82 9.61
C LYS A 41 -7.50 14.54 9.19
N VAL A 42 -7.40 14.29 7.88
CA VAL A 42 -6.65 13.13 7.34
C VAL A 42 -5.17 13.22 7.73
N LYS A 43 -4.57 14.41 7.65
CA LYS A 43 -3.19 14.64 8.06
C LYS A 43 -2.95 14.37 9.54
N ILE A 44 -3.85 14.84 10.42
CA ILE A 44 -3.77 14.57 11.87
C ILE A 44 -3.85 13.07 12.13
N ARG A 45 -4.82 12.39 11.50
CA ARG A 45 -5.01 10.95 11.64
C ARG A 45 -3.80 10.13 11.15
N ALA A 46 -3.14 10.59 10.09
CA ALA A 46 -1.89 9.99 9.61
C ALA A 46 -0.74 10.08 10.63
N VAL A 47 -0.71 11.16 11.41
CA VAL A 47 0.28 11.32 12.49
C VAL A 47 -0.08 10.42 13.68
N GLU A 48 -1.35 10.35 14.05
CA GLU A 48 -1.84 9.54 15.19
C GLU A 48 -1.67 8.03 14.99
N GLU A 49 -1.90 7.52 13.77
CA GLU A 49 -1.71 6.09 13.48
C GLU A 49 -0.24 5.65 13.51
N GLY A 50 0.71 6.62 13.57
CA GLY A 50 2.01 6.44 14.19
C GLY A 50 2.77 5.16 13.80
N LYS A 51 2.91 4.87 12.50
CA LYS A 51 3.71 3.75 11.95
C LYS A 51 3.88 3.80 10.43
N GLY A 52 4.24 4.96 9.88
CA GLY A 52 4.51 5.08 8.43
C GLY A 52 3.26 4.96 7.54
N SER A 53 2.06 5.06 8.11
CA SER A 53 0.83 5.21 7.35
C SER A 53 0.88 6.53 6.58
N SER A 54 1.09 6.44 5.28
CA SER A 54 1.01 7.58 4.39
C SER A 54 -0.44 8.04 4.29
N ILE A 55 -0.65 9.34 4.05
CA ILE A 55 -1.99 9.89 3.75
C ILE A 55 -2.68 9.06 2.65
N THR A 56 -1.92 8.56 1.69
CA THR A 56 -2.41 7.69 0.61
C THR A 56 -3.01 6.38 1.12
N SER A 57 -2.41 5.70 2.10
CA SER A 57 -2.94 4.42 2.60
C SER A 57 -4.25 4.61 3.36
N ILE A 58 -4.40 5.73 4.07
CA ILE A 58 -5.65 6.11 4.75
C ILE A 58 -6.75 6.38 3.73
N VAL A 59 -6.42 7.13 2.67
CA VAL A 59 -7.38 7.45 1.61
C VAL A 59 -7.82 6.18 0.86
N ILE A 60 -6.89 5.28 0.54
CA ILE A 60 -7.21 4.00 -0.13
C ILE A 60 -8.15 3.16 0.75
N LYS A 61 -7.81 2.96 2.03
CA LYS A 61 -8.67 2.22 2.96
C LYS A 61 -10.07 2.81 3.09
N ALA A 62 -10.17 4.14 3.12
CA ALA A 62 -11.46 4.82 3.18
C ALA A 62 -12.29 4.60 1.91
N LEU A 63 -11.65 4.62 0.74
CA LEU A 63 -12.31 4.35 -0.55
C LEU A 63 -12.73 2.88 -0.68
N GLU A 64 -11.89 1.93 -0.26
CA GLU A 64 -12.24 0.50 -0.21
C GLU A 64 -13.42 0.25 0.73
N ALA A 65 -13.42 0.86 1.91
CA ALA A 65 -14.53 0.77 2.86
C ALA A 65 -15.83 1.35 2.27
N TYR A 66 -15.75 2.47 1.55
CA TYR A 66 -16.92 3.05 0.90
C TYR A 66 -17.46 2.20 -0.26
N LEU A 67 -16.58 1.65 -1.10
CA LEU A 67 -16.99 0.83 -2.26
C LEU A 67 -17.46 -0.58 -1.87
N SER A 68 -17.04 -1.08 -0.71
CA SER A 68 -17.51 -2.36 -0.17
C SER A 68 -18.88 -2.28 0.49
N THR A 69 -19.38 -1.08 0.83
CA THR A 69 -20.77 -0.92 1.23
C THR A 69 -21.67 -0.95 0.01
N PRO A 70 -22.71 -1.81 -0.04
CA PRO A 70 -23.66 -1.80 -1.14
C PRO A 70 -24.35 -0.45 -1.19
N VAL A 71 -24.30 0.21 -2.34
CA VAL A 71 -25.07 1.42 -2.59
C VAL A 71 -26.54 0.99 -2.64
N GLU A 72 -27.31 1.29 -1.59
CA GLU A 72 -28.77 1.33 -1.70
C GLU A 72 -29.10 2.43 -2.71
N ASN A 73 -29.41 2.01 -3.93
CA ASN A 73 -29.98 2.89 -4.93
C ASN A 73 -31.43 3.15 -4.50
N ASP A 74 -31.69 4.37 -4.03
CA ASP A 74 -33.05 4.94 -3.89
C ASP A 74 -33.56 5.41 -5.26
#